data_AF-A0A5J4U8P9-F1
#
_entry.id   AF-A0A5J4U8P9-F1
#
_cell.length_a   1.000
_cell.length_b   1.000
_cell.length_c   1.000
_cell.angle_alpha   90.00
_cell.angle_beta   90.00
_cell.angle_gamma   90.00
#
_symmetry.space_group_name_H-M   'P 1'
#
loop_
_entity.id
_entity.type
_entity.pdbx_description
1 polymer ?
#
loop_
_entity_poly.entity_id
_entity_poly.type
_entity_poly.pdbx_seq_one_letter_code
_entity_poly.pdbx_strand_id
1 'polypeptide(L)'
;KSKLNIPVIYIQDENTNLELDSVTFSDINLSPADEPKGIIHIDVDYNELIISDCIFEDITIEGEGGSAIRIENDQENSFDATIEGTQFNNISSTGSESGQGGSAIYAEIREDCSLIIDDNCEFNDCVIESGNGGALYVDIDFTTQFEFKIKDATFRRCKALKHNSKDVPPSGFGGGILLIGTGDYDADSEQIDISGMKSDSNSADNGGNNIYIVMPQLEQFCQKDNGALIKGDYDDKESDMNDMEGISTDVASFNQLNPQEIQEEQKSLQYYWAVFASLKTAKVVIDFRNVDEPFIYQLVGNNMIAGINEFIWPPLDGTSEQIDVENVPGSDQIAAFSMKDKQILNYKQKQYGALISNDRRFFTGIDGIEGNVVQLEVEVIFDSEEEEGEDPGKETDQEQEQIIDEQQHSDSPIKSKFPWWIILVIVLIVVAVIITIGT
;
A
#
# COMPACT_ATOMS: atom_id res chain seq x y z
N LYS A 1 27.96 25.13 19.59
CA LYS A 1 27.24 24.94 20.86
C LYS A 1 28.07 23.99 21.74
N SER A 2 27.83 23.94 23.06
CA SER A 2 28.40 22.86 23.90
C SER A 2 27.69 21.56 23.55
N LYS A 3 28.37 20.41 23.65
CA LYS A 3 27.73 19.09 23.55
C LYS A 3 27.57 18.50 24.94
N LEU A 4 26.42 17.90 25.21
CA LEU A 4 26.19 17.01 26.34
C LEU A 4 26.51 15.58 25.89
N ASN A 5 27.10 14.76 26.76
CA ASN A 5 27.34 13.34 26.49
C ASN A 5 26.48 12.41 27.36
N ILE A 6 25.62 13.01 28.20
CA ILE A 6 24.73 12.35 29.15
C ILE A 6 23.34 13.01 29.08
N PRO A 7 22.26 12.31 29.47
CA PRO A 7 20.92 12.86 29.54
C PRO A 7 20.82 14.10 30.44
N VAL A 8 19.80 14.91 30.20
CA VAL A 8 19.40 16.01 31.11
C VAL A 8 18.62 15.46 32.29
N ILE A 9 17.77 14.45 32.04
CA ILE A 9 17.06 13.65 33.05
C ILE A 9 17.36 12.17 32.77
N TYR A 10 17.79 11.44 33.80
CA TYR A 10 18.04 10.00 33.76
C TYR A 10 17.30 9.35 34.93
N ILE A 11 16.51 8.31 34.66
CA ILE A 11 15.73 7.55 35.64
C ILE A 11 16.07 6.06 35.48
N GLN A 12 16.29 5.39 36.62
CA GLN A 12 16.60 3.96 36.74
C GLN A 12 16.13 3.36 38.09
N ASP A 13 15.64 4.17 39.03
CA ASP A 13 15.23 3.68 40.36
C ASP A 13 13.78 3.14 40.34
N GLU A 14 13.55 1.99 40.98
CA GLU A 14 12.23 1.37 41.19
C GLU A 14 11.14 2.38 41.63
N ASN A 15 9.94 2.30 41.04
CA ASN A 15 8.75 3.09 41.44
C ASN A 15 8.94 4.61 41.30
N THR A 16 9.53 5.09 40.20
CA THR A 16 9.72 6.53 39.95
C THR A 16 8.57 7.11 39.12
N ASN A 17 7.97 8.20 39.62
CA ASN A 17 6.99 9.01 38.88
C ASN A 17 7.69 10.30 38.42
N LEU A 18 7.73 10.56 37.11
CA LEU A 18 8.19 11.81 36.52
C LEU A 18 7.00 12.55 35.88
N GLU A 19 6.64 13.68 36.47
CA GLU A 19 5.64 14.61 35.93
C GLU A 19 6.35 15.88 35.42
N LEU A 20 6.14 16.22 34.16
CA LEU A 20 6.62 17.44 33.52
C LEU A 20 5.43 18.21 32.94
N ASP A 21 5.10 19.34 33.56
CA ASP A 21 4.07 20.28 33.10
C ASP A 21 4.74 21.56 32.57
N SER A 22 4.41 21.95 31.33
CA SER A 22 4.79 23.24 30.73
C SER A 22 6.31 23.49 30.66
N VAL A 23 7.11 22.42 30.51
CA VAL A 23 8.59 22.48 30.48
C VAL A 23 9.11 22.61 29.04
N THR A 24 10.10 23.49 28.84
CA THR A 24 10.79 23.64 27.55
C THR A 24 12.22 23.11 27.60
N PHE A 25 12.54 22.17 26.70
CA PHE A 25 13.88 21.68 26.40
C PHE A 25 14.29 22.22 25.03
N SER A 26 15.19 23.21 25.00
CA SER A 26 15.58 23.86 23.74
C SER A 26 17.08 24.04 23.55
N ASP A 27 17.49 24.15 22.27
CA ASP A 27 18.85 24.47 21.84
C ASP A 27 19.91 23.39 22.21
N ILE A 28 19.50 22.14 22.46
CA ILE A 28 20.33 21.07 23.03
C ILE A 28 21.07 20.26 21.95
N ASN A 29 22.38 20.09 22.13
CA ASN A 29 23.19 19.12 21.40
C ASN A 29 23.59 17.95 22.32
N LEU A 30 23.02 16.77 22.10
CA LEU A 30 23.41 15.52 22.78
C LEU A 30 24.32 14.70 21.85
N SER A 31 25.36 14.09 22.40
CA SER A 31 26.35 13.30 21.68
C SER A 31 26.80 12.12 22.54
N PRO A 32 25.98 11.08 22.72
CA PRO A 32 26.32 9.91 23.51
C PRO A 32 27.54 9.19 22.90
N ALA A 33 28.37 8.59 23.75
CA ALA A 33 29.70 8.11 23.36
C ALA A 33 29.84 6.58 23.30
N ASP A 34 28.93 5.85 23.94
CA ASP A 34 29.04 4.40 24.14
C ASP A 34 27.77 3.63 23.71
N GLU A 35 26.58 4.26 23.84
CA GLU A 35 25.27 3.70 23.48
C GLU A 35 24.24 4.84 23.24
N PRO A 36 23.11 4.60 22.55
CA PRO A 36 22.08 5.61 22.29
C PRO A 36 21.47 6.16 23.59
N LYS A 37 21.20 7.48 23.69
CA LYS A 37 20.61 8.08 24.91
C LYS A 37 19.54 9.12 24.64
N GLY A 38 18.69 9.32 25.64
CA GLY A 38 17.64 10.32 25.66
C GLY A 38 18.11 11.70 26.15
N ILE A 39 17.39 12.77 25.82
CA ILE A 39 17.44 14.02 26.61
C ILE A 39 16.77 13.76 27.97
N ILE A 40 15.59 13.14 27.92
CA ILE A 40 14.99 12.37 29.01
C ILE A 40 15.21 10.90 28.67
N HIS A 41 15.87 10.17 29.56
CA HIS A 41 16.15 8.76 29.37
C HIS A 41 15.67 7.97 30.60
N ILE A 42 14.89 6.93 30.34
CA ILE A 42 14.25 6.08 31.35
C ILE A 42 14.67 4.64 31.06
N ASP A 43 15.37 4.06 32.01
CA ASP A 43 15.57 2.61 32.16
C ASP A 43 14.39 2.13 33.03
N VAL A 44 13.53 1.26 32.50
CA VAL A 44 12.22 0.98 33.09
C VAL A 44 12.31 0.03 34.28
N ASP A 45 11.88 0.53 35.44
CA ASP A 45 11.74 -0.23 36.67
C ASP A 45 10.48 0.22 37.44
N TYR A 46 9.29 -0.14 36.92
CA TYR A 46 7.98 0.27 37.45
C TYR A 46 7.79 1.80 37.48
N ASN A 47 7.81 2.46 36.33
CA ASN A 47 7.81 3.93 36.25
C ASN A 47 6.51 4.52 35.68
N GLU A 48 6.11 5.70 36.18
CA GLU A 48 5.05 6.54 35.61
C GLU A 48 5.68 7.79 34.97
N LEU A 49 5.39 8.06 33.70
CA LEU A 49 5.84 9.24 32.97
C LEU A 49 4.62 10.05 32.51
N ILE A 50 4.52 11.30 32.95
CA ILE A 50 3.52 12.25 32.48
C ILE A 50 4.24 13.47 31.91
N ILE A 51 3.97 13.79 30.65
CA ILE A 51 4.52 14.97 29.96
C ILE A 51 3.34 15.75 29.35
N SER A 52 3.01 16.89 29.95
CA SER A 52 1.87 17.72 29.57
C SER A 52 2.34 19.14 29.17
N ASP A 53 1.77 19.70 28.11
CA ASP A 53 2.03 21.07 27.62
C ASP A 53 3.52 21.42 27.38
N CYS A 54 4.37 20.41 27.18
CA CYS A 54 5.83 20.59 27.06
C CYS A 54 6.28 20.94 25.64
N ILE A 55 7.49 21.48 25.52
CA ILE A 55 8.12 21.81 24.22
C ILE A 55 9.54 21.26 24.17
N PHE A 56 9.83 20.45 23.16
CA PHE A 56 11.16 20.00 22.78
C PHE A 56 11.51 20.65 21.44
N GLU A 57 12.48 21.57 21.39
CA GLU A 57 12.78 22.34 20.17
C GLU A 57 14.27 22.53 19.88
N ASP A 58 14.65 22.54 18.60
CA ASP A 58 16.03 22.75 18.14
C ASP A 58 17.05 21.79 18.79
N ILE A 59 16.70 20.49 18.79
CA ILE A 59 17.49 19.41 19.41
C ILE A 59 18.25 18.64 18.33
N THR A 60 19.56 18.44 18.54
CA THR A 60 20.40 17.55 17.71
C THR A 60 21.03 16.47 18.58
N ILE A 61 20.86 15.22 18.15
CA ILE A 61 21.43 14.03 18.78
C ILE A 61 22.35 13.35 17.76
N GLU A 62 23.62 13.18 18.12
CA GLU A 62 24.68 12.66 17.25
C GLU A 62 25.55 11.63 18.01
N GLY A 63 26.60 11.09 17.38
CA GLY A 63 27.40 10.01 17.99
C GLY A 63 26.65 8.69 17.89
N GLU A 64 26.48 7.97 19.00
CA GLU A 64 25.72 6.71 19.05
C GLU A 64 24.19 6.89 18.93
N GLY A 65 23.71 8.13 18.83
CA GLY A 65 22.32 8.44 18.54
C GLY A 65 21.38 8.45 19.74
N GLY A 66 20.08 8.28 19.49
CA GLY A 66 19.03 8.27 20.51
C GLY A 66 17.83 9.16 20.16
N SER A 67 17.19 9.74 21.19
CA SER A 67 15.86 10.36 21.07
C SER A 67 15.70 11.55 22.03
N ALA A 68 14.71 12.42 21.83
CA ALA A 68 14.40 13.42 22.86
C ALA A 68 13.89 12.76 24.15
N ILE A 69 12.97 11.80 24.02
CA ILE A 69 12.54 10.90 25.09
C ILE A 69 12.91 9.47 24.68
N ARG A 70 13.65 8.75 25.53
CA ARG A 70 14.05 7.36 25.30
C ARG A 70 13.62 6.51 26.49
N ILE A 71 12.76 5.54 26.24
CA ILE A 71 12.25 4.57 27.22
C ILE A 71 12.78 3.19 26.82
N GLU A 72 13.72 2.66 27.59
CA GLU A 72 14.32 1.33 27.42
C GLU A 72 13.76 0.38 28.47
N ASN A 73 13.46 -0.87 28.08
CA ASN A 73 12.78 -1.84 28.92
C ASN A 73 13.35 -3.26 28.74
N ASP A 74 14.68 -3.34 28.82
CA ASP A 74 15.47 -4.58 28.77
C ASP A 74 15.15 -5.57 29.92
N GLN A 75 14.44 -5.12 30.97
CA GLN A 75 14.08 -5.93 32.14
C GLN A 75 12.64 -6.46 32.12
N GLU A 76 11.86 -6.19 31.07
CA GLU A 76 10.46 -6.62 30.92
C GLU A 76 9.55 -6.14 32.09
N ASN A 77 9.78 -4.91 32.57
CA ASN A 77 9.05 -4.28 33.66
C ASN A 77 7.88 -3.44 33.13
N SER A 78 6.79 -3.31 33.90
CA SER A 78 5.66 -2.44 33.53
C SER A 78 6.01 -0.94 33.60
N PHE A 79 5.42 -0.11 32.73
CA PHE A 79 5.41 1.36 32.86
C PHE A 79 4.14 1.97 32.29
N ASP A 80 3.76 3.16 32.78
CA ASP A 80 2.70 3.98 32.19
C ASP A 80 3.29 5.30 31.70
N ALA A 81 3.19 5.59 30.40
CA ALA A 81 3.64 6.84 29.80
C ALA A 81 2.48 7.57 29.10
N THR A 82 2.19 8.81 29.52
CA THR A 82 1.18 9.68 28.91
C THR A 82 1.82 10.99 28.46
N ILE A 83 1.56 11.37 27.21
CA ILE A 83 2.09 12.59 26.58
C ILE A 83 0.93 13.38 25.99
N GLU A 84 0.72 14.59 26.49
CA GLU A 84 -0.45 15.45 26.21
C GLU A 84 0.00 16.88 25.86
N GLY A 85 -0.67 17.56 24.92
CA GLY A 85 -0.42 18.98 24.59
C GLY A 85 1.00 19.32 24.10
N THR A 86 1.84 18.31 23.87
CA THR A 86 3.30 18.46 23.81
C THR A 86 3.81 18.57 22.37
N GLN A 87 4.82 19.42 22.17
CA GLN A 87 5.39 19.71 20.85
C GLN A 87 6.85 19.24 20.74
N PHE A 88 7.16 18.57 19.63
CA PHE A 88 8.49 18.13 19.24
C PHE A 88 8.84 18.81 17.91
N ASN A 89 9.62 19.88 17.95
CA ASN A 89 9.86 20.79 16.83
C ASN A 89 11.34 20.79 16.41
N ASN A 90 11.65 20.49 15.14
CA ASN A 90 13.01 20.51 14.60
C ASN A 90 13.98 19.65 15.45
N ILE A 91 13.67 18.36 15.55
CA ILE A 91 14.49 17.38 16.27
C ILE A 91 15.21 16.51 15.25
N SER A 92 16.53 16.39 15.38
CA SER A 92 17.38 15.60 14.48
C SER A 92 18.16 14.59 15.30
N SER A 93 18.15 13.33 14.87
CA SER A 93 18.94 12.27 15.51
C SER A 93 19.64 11.39 14.49
N THR A 94 20.74 10.74 14.89
CA THR A 94 21.33 9.61 14.17
C THR A 94 20.75 8.30 14.72
N GLY A 95 20.39 7.36 13.85
CA GLY A 95 19.97 6.01 14.22
C GLY A 95 21.12 5.18 14.80
N SER A 96 20.79 4.19 15.63
CA SER A 96 21.79 3.29 16.21
C SER A 96 22.36 2.33 15.16
N GLU A 97 23.49 1.67 15.45
CA GLU A 97 24.00 0.62 14.55
C GLU A 97 23.00 -0.54 14.32
N SER A 98 22.02 -0.71 15.23
CA SER A 98 20.94 -1.69 15.16
C SER A 98 19.73 -1.23 14.34
N GLY A 99 19.77 -0.04 13.72
CA GLY A 99 18.66 0.50 12.92
C GLY A 99 17.51 1.10 13.74
N GLN A 100 17.69 1.24 15.06
CA GLN A 100 16.73 1.95 15.92
C GLN A 100 16.73 3.45 15.58
N GLY A 101 15.62 4.12 15.82
CA GLY A 101 15.48 5.55 15.58
C GLY A 101 14.45 6.21 16.50
N GLY A 102 13.50 6.94 15.95
CA GLY A 102 12.56 7.74 16.72
C GLY A 102 13.25 8.98 17.29
N SER A 103 13.50 10.00 16.45
CA SER A 103 14.28 11.17 16.87
C SER A 103 13.63 11.95 18.02
N ALA A 104 12.29 11.97 18.06
CA ALA A 104 11.53 12.51 19.18
C ALA A 104 11.36 11.45 20.28
N ILE A 105 10.79 10.28 19.97
CA ILE A 105 10.48 9.25 20.97
C ILE A 105 10.93 7.87 20.50
N TYR A 106 11.66 7.18 21.38
CA TYR A 106 11.89 5.74 21.32
C TYR A 106 11.24 5.08 22.54
N ALA A 107 10.49 4.00 22.34
CA ALA A 107 9.88 3.24 23.42
C ALA A 107 9.87 1.72 23.17
N GLU A 108 10.20 0.96 24.22
CA GLU A 108 10.09 -0.49 24.29
C GLU A 108 8.92 -0.89 25.18
N ILE A 109 7.84 -1.38 24.56
CA ILE A 109 6.59 -1.77 25.22
C ILE A 109 6.65 -3.30 25.46
N ARG A 110 6.42 -3.70 26.72
CA ARG A 110 6.48 -5.08 27.22
C ARG A 110 5.20 -5.39 28.02
N GLU A 111 5.22 -6.42 28.86
CA GLU A 111 4.08 -6.78 29.72
C GLU A 111 3.66 -5.62 30.64
N ASP A 112 2.34 -5.39 30.72
CA ASP A 112 1.67 -4.34 31.47
C ASP A 112 2.25 -2.92 31.24
N CYS A 113 2.69 -2.63 30.00
CA CYS A 113 3.18 -1.32 29.59
C CYS A 113 2.14 -0.50 28.80
N SER A 114 2.05 0.81 29.06
CA SER A 114 1.21 1.75 28.30
C SER A 114 2.00 2.94 27.75
N LEU A 115 1.77 3.30 26.48
CA LEU A 115 2.18 4.57 25.88
C LEU A 115 1.00 5.23 25.18
N ILE A 116 0.56 6.36 25.72
CA ILE A 116 -0.57 7.17 25.23
C ILE A 116 -0.07 8.54 24.78
N ILE A 117 -0.44 8.93 23.56
CA ILE A 117 -0.20 10.27 23.00
C ILE A 117 -1.55 10.90 22.65
N ASP A 118 -1.87 12.04 23.24
CA ASP A 118 -3.20 12.66 23.21
C ASP A 118 -3.13 14.22 23.23
N ASP A 119 -4.30 14.87 23.26
CA ASP A 119 -4.51 16.31 23.38
C ASP A 119 -3.69 17.17 22.38
N ASN A 120 -3.78 16.81 21.09
CA ASN A 120 -3.16 17.52 19.97
C ASN A 120 -1.62 17.68 20.15
N CYS A 121 -0.93 16.58 20.46
CA CYS A 121 0.52 16.55 20.38
C CYS A 121 1.00 16.82 18.93
N GLU A 122 2.15 17.47 18.78
CA GLU A 122 2.71 17.80 17.47
C GLU A 122 4.15 17.33 17.30
N PHE A 123 4.42 16.62 16.21
CA PHE A 123 5.76 16.21 15.78
C PHE A 123 6.07 16.93 14.48
N ASN A 124 6.83 18.01 14.54
CA ASN A 124 7.14 18.88 13.40
C ASN A 124 8.64 18.79 13.06
N ASP A 125 8.96 18.46 11.81
CA ASP A 125 10.33 18.38 11.29
C ASP A 125 11.26 17.45 12.10
N CYS A 126 10.73 16.33 12.60
CA CYS A 126 11.51 15.28 13.28
C CYS A 126 12.22 14.37 12.27
N VAL A 127 13.55 14.26 12.34
CA VAL A 127 14.38 13.56 11.34
C VAL A 127 15.30 12.55 12.00
N ILE A 128 15.25 11.30 11.53
CA ILE A 128 16.26 10.28 11.83
C ILE A 128 17.17 10.06 10.61
N GLU A 129 18.47 10.25 10.80
CA GLU A 129 19.51 9.89 9.82
C GLU A 129 19.99 8.47 10.08
N SER A 130 19.96 7.60 9.08
CA SER A 130 20.45 6.21 9.16
C SER A 130 19.70 5.30 10.15
N GLY A 131 18.46 5.65 10.52
CA GLY A 131 17.57 4.86 11.37
C GLY A 131 16.16 4.76 10.79
N ASN A 132 15.19 4.35 11.62
CA ASN A 132 13.78 4.20 11.26
C ASN A 132 12.88 4.99 12.21
N GLY A 133 11.68 5.37 11.78
CA GLY A 133 10.78 6.17 12.61
C GLY A 133 11.28 7.61 12.74
N GLY A 134 10.87 8.51 11.84
CA GLY A 134 11.38 9.88 11.84
C GLY A 134 11.09 10.64 13.13
N ALA A 135 9.87 10.52 13.66
CA ALA A 135 9.50 11.02 14.97
C ALA A 135 9.50 9.90 16.03
N LEU A 136 8.81 8.78 15.75
CA LEU A 136 8.54 7.70 16.70
C LEU A 136 9.13 6.36 16.23
N TYR A 137 9.78 5.65 17.15
CA TYR A 137 10.13 4.25 17.01
C TYR A 137 9.57 3.49 18.22
N VAL A 138 8.70 2.52 17.97
CA VAL A 138 8.03 1.74 19.02
C VAL A 138 8.24 0.26 18.75
N ASP A 139 8.86 -0.43 19.70
CA ASP A 139 9.13 -1.87 19.68
C ASP A 139 8.28 -2.57 20.75
N ILE A 140 7.48 -3.57 20.36
CA ILE A 140 6.44 -4.18 21.22
C ILE A 140 6.60 -5.70 21.30
N ASP A 141 6.44 -6.29 22.50
CA ASP A 141 6.10 -7.72 22.60
C ASP A 141 4.58 -7.92 22.44
N PHE A 142 4.16 -8.31 21.23
CA PHE A 142 2.76 -8.48 20.86
C PHE A 142 2.07 -9.64 21.60
N THR A 143 2.79 -10.51 22.31
CA THR A 143 2.22 -11.65 23.06
C THR A 143 1.70 -11.27 24.46
N THR A 144 2.03 -10.07 24.92
CA THR A 144 1.77 -9.59 26.29
C THR A 144 0.50 -8.72 26.36
N GLN A 145 0.10 -8.36 27.58
CA GLN A 145 -0.87 -7.29 27.79
C GLN A 145 -0.13 -5.94 27.71
N PHE A 146 -0.60 -5.02 26.87
CA PHE A 146 0.00 -3.69 26.70
C PHE A 146 -1.02 -2.68 26.13
N GLU A 147 -0.65 -1.41 26.07
CA GLU A 147 -1.42 -0.38 25.35
C GLU A 147 -0.49 0.58 24.59
N PHE A 148 -0.74 0.78 23.29
CA PHE A 148 -0.08 1.81 22.48
C PHE A 148 -1.11 2.62 21.72
N LYS A 149 -1.31 3.88 22.10
CA LYS A 149 -2.39 4.71 21.55
C LYS A 149 -1.97 6.11 21.13
N ILE A 150 -2.42 6.52 19.94
CA ILE A 150 -2.33 7.89 19.42
C ILE A 150 -3.76 8.37 19.16
N LYS A 151 -4.28 9.18 20.09
CA LYS A 151 -5.68 9.62 20.15
C LYS A 151 -5.92 10.98 19.52
N ASP A 152 -4.97 11.90 19.64
CA ASP A 152 -4.88 13.11 18.82
C ASP A 152 -3.42 13.58 18.73
N ALA A 153 -2.76 13.31 17.61
CA ALA A 153 -1.44 13.85 17.32
C ALA A 153 -1.25 14.13 15.82
N THR A 154 -0.43 15.12 15.48
CA THR A 154 -0.09 15.44 14.08
C THR A 154 1.41 15.31 13.81
N PHE A 155 1.77 14.55 12.77
CA PHE A 155 3.13 14.36 12.28
C PHE A 155 3.34 15.14 10.98
N ARG A 156 4.25 16.12 10.99
CA ARG A 156 4.48 17.03 9.86
C ARG A 156 5.93 17.08 9.44
N ARG A 157 6.21 16.76 8.18
CA ARG A 157 7.54 16.79 7.55
C ARG A 157 8.58 15.92 8.27
N CYS A 158 8.12 14.91 9.02
CA CYS A 158 8.97 13.92 9.68
C CYS A 158 9.64 13.02 8.64
N LYS A 159 10.88 12.58 8.89
CA LYS A 159 11.67 11.82 7.90
C LYS A 159 12.50 10.69 8.49
N ALA A 160 12.47 9.57 7.78
CA ALA A 160 13.40 8.45 7.97
C ALA A 160 14.34 8.36 6.77
N LEU A 161 15.62 8.68 6.97
CA LEU A 161 16.66 8.64 5.94
C LEU A 161 17.51 7.38 6.09
N LYS A 162 17.83 6.70 5.00
CA LYS A 162 18.57 5.43 5.05
C LYS A 162 20.07 5.61 5.22
N HIS A 163 20.70 4.57 5.76
CA HIS A 163 22.15 4.52 5.91
C HIS A 163 22.82 4.32 4.55
N ASN A 164 23.52 5.34 4.05
CA ASN A 164 24.07 5.38 2.67
C ASN A 164 25.11 4.28 2.32
N SER A 165 25.60 3.51 3.29
CA SER A 165 26.58 2.44 3.06
C SER A 165 26.36 1.16 3.90
N LYS A 166 25.14 0.93 4.41
CA LYS A 166 24.79 -0.24 5.23
C LYS A 166 23.32 -0.57 4.98
N ASP A 167 23.09 -1.74 4.41
CA ASP A 167 21.73 -2.18 4.04
C ASP A 167 21.06 -3.06 5.11
N VAL A 168 21.87 -3.63 6.02
CA VAL A 168 21.43 -4.55 7.10
C VAL A 168 22.08 -4.12 8.43
N PRO A 169 21.32 -3.87 9.51
CA PRO A 169 19.85 -3.91 9.56
C PRO A 169 19.22 -2.79 8.71
N PRO A 170 17.95 -2.94 8.29
CA PRO A 170 17.30 -1.98 7.42
C PRO A 170 17.13 -0.61 8.09
N SER A 171 17.17 0.45 7.30
CA SER A 171 16.99 1.85 7.74
C SER A 171 16.19 2.66 6.70
N GLY A 172 15.66 3.81 7.07
CA GLY A 172 14.89 4.69 6.17
C GLY A 172 13.42 4.29 5.98
N PHE A 173 12.82 3.60 6.94
CA PHE A 173 11.40 3.24 6.97
C PHE A 173 10.63 4.04 8.02
N GLY A 174 9.36 4.33 7.78
CA GLY A 174 8.46 4.99 8.74
C GLY A 174 8.80 6.46 8.92
N GLY A 175 8.43 7.31 7.97
CA GLY A 175 8.83 8.72 7.98
C GLY A 175 8.26 9.50 9.17
N GLY A 176 7.05 9.20 9.63
CA GLY A 176 6.55 9.58 10.96
C GLY A 176 6.89 8.54 12.02
N ILE A 177 6.38 7.32 11.83
CA ILE A 177 6.36 6.23 12.83
C ILE A 177 6.94 4.94 12.23
N LEU A 178 7.85 4.28 12.95
CA LEU A 178 8.04 2.83 12.83
C LEU A 178 7.36 2.14 14.01
N LEU A 179 6.51 1.17 13.72
CA LEU A 179 5.96 0.21 14.69
C LEU A 179 6.53 -1.18 14.36
N ILE A 180 7.21 -1.80 15.32
CA ILE A 180 7.90 -3.08 15.16
C ILE A 180 7.70 -3.93 16.41
N GLY A 181 8.00 -5.23 16.35
CA GLY A 181 7.90 -6.08 17.53
C GLY A 181 8.18 -7.56 17.33
N THR A 182 7.96 -8.32 18.41
CA THR A 182 8.04 -9.78 18.50
C THR A 182 6.65 -10.38 18.76
N GLY A 183 6.45 -11.62 18.32
CA GLY A 183 5.26 -12.40 18.68
C GLY A 183 4.04 -12.19 17.78
N ASP A 184 2.98 -12.95 18.07
CA ASP A 184 1.72 -12.91 17.33
C ASP A 184 0.74 -11.95 18.00
N TYR A 185 0.38 -10.86 17.33
CA TYR A 185 -0.61 -9.89 17.82
C TYR A 185 -2.05 -10.43 17.74
N ASP A 186 -2.80 -10.28 18.83
CA ASP A 186 -4.25 -10.55 18.84
C ASP A 186 -5.03 -9.34 18.32
N ALA A 187 -5.57 -9.44 17.10
CA ALA A 187 -6.35 -8.39 16.46
C ALA A 187 -7.72 -8.10 17.15
N ASP A 188 -8.19 -8.97 18.04
CA ASP A 188 -9.38 -8.71 18.88
C ASP A 188 -9.03 -8.03 20.22
N SER A 189 -7.74 -7.79 20.52
CA SER A 189 -7.31 -7.16 21.78
C SER A 189 -7.48 -5.63 21.81
N GLU A 190 -7.50 -4.96 20.66
CA GLU A 190 -7.61 -3.48 20.52
C GLU A 190 -6.54 -2.70 21.34
N GLN A 191 -5.39 -3.34 21.59
CA GLN A 191 -4.27 -2.79 22.36
C GLN A 191 -3.48 -1.72 21.60
N ILE A 192 -3.54 -1.75 20.26
CA ILE A 192 -2.97 -0.74 19.36
C ILE A 192 -4.11 0.06 18.73
N ASP A 193 -4.13 1.38 18.98
CA ASP A 193 -5.07 2.32 18.34
C ASP A 193 -4.39 3.65 18.03
N ILE A 194 -4.04 3.86 16.77
CA ILE A 194 -3.45 5.10 16.25
C ILE A 194 -4.43 5.86 15.33
N SER A 195 -5.73 5.59 15.45
CA SER A 195 -6.79 6.22 14.64
C SER A 195 -6.90 7.74 14.81
N GLY A 196 -6.28 8.30 15.85
CA GLY A 196 -6.14 9.74 16.08
C GLY A 196 -4.96 10.41 15.38
N MET A 197 -4.12 9.65 14.66
CA MET A 197 -2.97 10.20 13.92
C MET A 197 -3.40 11.06 12.73
N LYS A 198 -2.76 12.22 12.58
CA LYS A 198 -2.85 13.10 11.40
C LYS A 198 -1.48 13.27 10.76
N SER A 199 -1.40 13.39 9.42
CA SER A 199 -0.13 13.41 8.69
C SER A 199 -0.05 14.52 7.63
N ASP A 200 1.09 15.21 7.56
CA ASP A 200 1.37 16.23 6.53
C ASP A 200 2.81 16.12 6.01
N SER A 201 2.98 15.75 4.75
CA SER A 201 4.24 15.87 4.01
C SER A 201 5.45 15.13 4.64
N ASN A 202 5.20 14.02 5.35
CA ASN A 202 6.26 13.14 5.84
C ASN A 202 6.91 12.35 4.69
N SER A 203 8.07 11.72 4.92
CA SER A 203 8.75 10.94 3.87
C SER A 203 9.71 9.89 4.43
N ALA A 204 9.74 8.71 3.81
CA ALA A 204 10.71 7.65 4.10
C ALA A 204 11.55 7.31 2.85
N ASP A 205 12.84 7.04 3.03
CA ASP A 205 13.75 6.72 1.91
C ASP A 205 13.54 5.33 1.28
N ASN A 206 12.90 4.41 2.00
CA ASN A 206 12.67 3.02 1.58
C ASN A 206 11.21 2.53 1.71
N GLY A 207 10.37 3.12 2.57
CA GLY A 207 8.94 2.81 2.62
C GLY A 207 8.17 3.37 3.83
N GLY A 208 6.87 3.58 3.66
CA GLY A 208 5.96 4.09 4.69
C GLY A 208 6.23 5.54 5.07
N ASN A 209 5.78 6.51 4.26
CA ASN A 209 6.02 7.94 4.51
C ASN A 209 5.48 8.40 5.86
N ASN A 210 4.28 7.96 6.25
CA ASN A 210 3.68 8.28 7.54
C ASN A 210 3.98 7.17 8.55
N ILE A 211 3.63 5.93 8.21
CA ILE A 211 3.89 4.76 9.05
C ILE A 211 4.46 3.58 8.26
N TYR A 212 5.39 2.87 8.88
CA TYR A 212 5.81 1.54 8.46
C TYR A 212 5.63 0.54 9.61
N ILE A 213 4.98 -0.61 9.35
CA ILE A 213 4.69 -1.64 10.37
C ILE A 213 5.42 -2.96 10.06
N VAL A 214 6.09 -3.51 11.06
CA VAL A 214 6.71 -4.85 11.04
C VAL A 214 6.04 -5.71 12.11
N MET A 215 5.17 -6.63 11.69
CA MET A 215 4.34 -7.43 12.61
C MET A 215 3.96 -8.78 11.97
N PRO A 216 4.11 -9.94 12.63
CA PRO A 216 3.74 -11.23 12.07
C PRO A 216 2.27 -11.33 11.62
N GLN A 217 1.33 -10.78 12.41
CA GLN A 217 -0.12 -10.78 12.15
C GLN A 217 -0.62 -9.49 11.46
N LEU A 218 0.23 -8.84 10.66
CA LEU A 218 -0.06 -7.53 10.03
C LEU A 218 -1.34 -7.56 9.18
N GLU A 219 -1.56 -8.61 8.40
CA GLU A 219 -2.75 -8.75 7.54
C GLU A 219 -4.05 -8.78 8.37
N GLN A 220 -4.08 -9.58 9.45
CA GLN A 220 -5.22 -9.72 10.35
C GLN A 220 -5.51 -8.41 11.09
N PHE A 221 -4.46 -7.74 11.57
CA PHE A 221 -4.56 -6.44 12.21
C PHE A 221 -5.12 -5.38 11.26
N CYS A 222 -4.67 -5.36 10.01
CA CYS A 222 -5.18 -4.43 9.00
C CYS A 222 -6.61 -4.76 8.53
N GLN A 223 -7.02 -6.04 8.53
CA GLN A 223 -8.37 -6.47 8.17
C GLN A 223 -9.42 -6.09 9.23
N LYS A 224 -9.03 -6.01 10.51
CA LYS A 224 -9.91 -5.60 11.62
C LYS A 224 -10.54 -4.24 11.32
N ASP A 225 -11.88 -4.24 11.31
CA ASP A 225 -12.73 -3.07 11.05
C ASP A 225 -12.31 -2.20 9.83
N ASN A 226 -11.75 -2.84 8.80
CA ASN A 226 -11.21 -2.22 7.58
C ASN A 226 -10.08 -1.20 7.84
N GLY A 227 -9.19 -1.51 8.80
CA GLY A 227 -8.02 -0.70 9.14
C GLY A 227 -8.33 0.51 10.03
N ALA A 228 -9.51 0.55 10.66
CA ALA A 228 -9.97 1.71 11.43
C ALA A 228 -8.99 2.16 12.52
N LEU A 229 -8.34 1.22 13.21
CA LEU A 229 -7.37 1.48 14.29
C LEU A 229 -6.00 2.00 13.81
N ILE A 230 -5.73 1.97 12.50
CA ILE A 230 -4.41 2.34 11.94
C ILE A 230 -4.46 3.46 10.91
N LYS A 231 -5.61 3.73 10.27
CA LYS A 231 -5.73 4.69 9.17
C LYS A 231 -5.40 6.14 9.53
N GLY A 232 -5.71 6.59 10.75
CA GLY A 232 -5.62 8.01 11.07
C GLY A 232 -6.45 8.86 10.09
N ASP A 233 -5.81 9.83 9.45
CA ASP A 233 -6.38 10.66 8.37
C ASP A 233 -6.18 10.12 6.93
N TYR A 234 -5.75 8.87 6.76
CA TYR A 234 -5.60 8.22 5.45
C TYR A 234 -6.94 8.07 4.71
N ASP A 235 -7.04 8.68 3.52
CA ASP A 235 -8.18 8.50 2.62
C ASP A 235 -7.87 7.43 1.56
N ASP A 236 -8.72 6.39 1.52
CA ASP A 236 -8.58 5.25 0.61
C ASP A 236 -8.54 5.62 -0.89
N LYS A 237 -8.88 6.85 -1.29
CA LYS A 237 -8.86 7.34 -2.68
C LYS A 237 -7.81 8.42 -2.94
N GLU A 238 -7.59 9.32 -1.98
CA GLU A 238 -6.77 10.53 -2.19
C GLU A 238 -5.35 10.44 -1.58
N SER A 239 -5.11 9.63 -0.54
CA SER A 239 -3.78 9.46 0.07
C SER A 239 -2.84 8.59 -0.78
N ASP A 240 -1.52 8.71 -0.63
CA ASP A 240 -0.53 7.94 -1.42
C ASP A 240 -0.46 6.48 -0.94
N MET A 241 -0.28 5.51 -1.84
CA MET A 241 -0.08 4.10 -1.46
C MET A 241 1.17 3.88 -0.60
N ASN A 242 2.17 4.76 -0.73
CA ASN A 242 3.42 4.68 0.01
C ASN A 242 3.35 5.34 1.40
N ASP A 243 2.20 5.94 1.78
CA ASP A 243 2.05 6.60 3.07
C ASP A 243 1.94 5.61 4.24
N MET A 244 1.38 4.43 3.98
CA MET A 244 1.19 3.36 4.95
C MET A 244 1.65 2.04 4.33
N GLU A 245 2.80 1.54 4.77
CA GLU A 245 3.36 0.27 4.30
C GLU A 245 3.74 -0.64 5.47
N GLY A 246 4.04 -1.90 5.17
CA GLY A 246 4.53 -2.83 6.17
C GLY A 246 4.85 -4.22 5.62
N ILE A 247 5.37 -5.07 6.48
CA ILE A 247 5.83 -6.43 6.16
C ILE A 247 5.43 -7.40 7.28
N SER A 248 4.95 -8.58 6.88
CA SER A 248 4.34 -9.56 7.79
C SER A 248 5.40 -10.49 8.41
N THR A 249 6.26 -9.94 9.27
CA THR A 249 7.41 -10.65 9.87
C THR A 249 7.76 -10.09 11.25
N ASP A 250 8.64 -10.77 11.99
CA ASP A 250 9.13 -10.32 13.30
C ASP A 250 10.39 -9.42 13.19
N VAL A 251 10.69 -8.66 14.25
CA VAL A 251 11.85 -7.77 14.33
C VAL A 251 13.21 -8.46 14.09
N ALA A 252 13.39 -9.70 14.55
CA ALA A 252 14.66 -10.41 14.42
C ALA A 252 14.90 -10.88 12.98
N SER A 253 13.83 -11.23 12.28
CA SER A 253 13.78 -11.54 10.86
C SER A 253 13.98 -10.28 10.01
N PHE A 254 13.21 -9.22 10.25
CA PHE A 254 13.31 -7.93 9.55
C PHE A 254 14.72 -7.34 9.61
N ASN A 255 15.36 -7.35 10.79
CA ASN A 255 16.72 -6.85 10.99
C ASN A 255 17.82 -7.62 10.22
N GLN A 256 17.48 -8.73 9.56
CA GLN A 256 18.38 -9.51 8.71
C GLN A 256 18.07 -9.39 7.21
N LEU A 257 16.90 -8.87 6.83
CA LEU A 257 16.50 -8.74 5.43
C LEU A 257 17.31 -7.67 4.70
N ASN A 258 17.61 -7.92 3.43
CA ASN A 258 18.18 -6.91 2.54
C ASN A 258 17.10 -6.15 1.75
N PRO A 259 17.40 -4.98 1.15
CA PRO A 259 16.42 -4.14 0.49
C PRO A 259 15.62 -4.81 -0.65
N GLN A 260 16.18 -5.82 -1.33
CA GLN A 260 15.45 -6.55 -2.35
C GLN A 260 14.39 -7.49 -1.73
N GLU A 261 14.74 -8.20 -0.65
CA GLU A 261 13.82 -9.09 0.07
C GLU A 261 12.65 -8.27 0.64
N ILE A 262 12.94 -7.11 1.25
CA ILE A 262 11.91 -6.20 1.75
C ILE A 262 11.04 -5.68 0.60
N GLN A 263 11.60 -5.31 -0.54
CA GLN A 263 10.81 -4.86 -1.70
C GLN A 263 9.93 -5.96 -2.31
N GLU A 264 10.29 -7.24 -2.17
CA GLU A 264 9.49 -8.38 -2.63
C GLU A 264 8.37 -8.76 -1.65
N GLU A 265 8.52 -8.44 -0.35
CA GLU A 265 7.58 -8.82 0.72
C GLU A 265 6.69 -7.67 1.25
N GLN A 266 7.17 -6.42 1.25
CA GLN A 266 6.42 -5.27 1.77
C GLN A 266 5.19 -4.95 0.93
N LYS A 267 4.15 -4.40 1.57
CA LYS A 267 2.94 -3.93 0.90
C LYS A 267 2.42 -2.65 1.52
N SER A 268 1.80 -1.81 0.68
CA SER A 268 0.86 -0.80 1.14
C SER A 268 -0.27 -1.44 1.92
N LEU A 269 -0.54 -0.95 3.14
CA LEU A 269 -1.47 -1.61 4.06
C LEU A 269 -2.92 -1.66 3.53
N GLN A 270 -3.26 -0.74 2.62
CA GLN A 270 -4.56 -0.74 1.94
C GLN A 270 -4.89 -2.04 1.19
N TYR A 271 -3.89 -2.82 0.74
CA TYR A 271 -4.15 -4.13 0.14
C TYR A 271 -4.79 -5.13 1.11
N TYR A 272 -4.70 -4.93 2.42
CA TYR A 272 -5.27 -5.84 3.42
C TYR A 272 -6.73 -5.52 3.76
N TRP A 273 -7.16 -4.26 3.68
CA TRP A 273 -8.55 -3.86 3.96
C TRP A 273 -9.39 -3.51 2.72
N ALA A 274 -8.80 -3.41 1.53
CA ALA A 274 -9.53 -3.15 0.30
C ALA A 274 -10.39 -4.37 -0.12
N VAL A 275 -11.67 -4.11 -0.44
CA VAL A 275 -12.60 -5.15 -0.92
C VAL A 275 -12.50 -5.26 -2.44
N PHE A 276 -11.64 -6.18 -2.91
CA PHE A 276 -11.48 -6.45 -4.33
C PHE A 276 -12.71 -7.17 -4.92
N ALA A 277 -13.34 -6.52 -5.89
CA ALA A 277 -14.27 -7.19 -6.81
C ALA A 277 -13.51 -8.17 -7.70
N SER A 278 -14.17 -9.24 -8.14
CA SER A 278 -13.62 -10.18 -9.13
C SER A 278 -14.59 -10.36 -10.29
N LEU A 279 -14.04 -10.47 -11.50
CA LEU A 279 -14.81 -10.78 -12.71
C LEU A 279 -14.55 -12.23 -13.13
N LYS A 280 -15.63 -12.91 -13.51
CA LYS A 280 -15.63 -14.27 -14.06
C LYS A 280 -15.93 -14.26 -15.55
N THR A 281 -16.93 -13.47 -15.95
CA THR A 281 -17.24 -13.21 -17.36
C THR A 281 -17.64 -11.76 -17.55
N ALA A 282 -17.21 -11.16 -18.65
CA ALA A 282 -17.72 -9.88 -19.13
C ALA A 282 -18.28 -10.08 -20.53
N LYS A 283 -19.50 -9.63 -20.77
CA LYS A 283 -20.21 -9.80 -22.04
C LYS A 283 -20.85 -8.49 -22.47
N VAL A 284 -20.89 -8.23 -23.77
CA VAL A 284 -21.69 -7.18 -24.38
C VAL A 284 -22.60 -7.77 -25.46
N VAL A 285 -23.88 -7.41 -25.42
CA VAL A 285 -24.87 -7.75 -26.44
C VAL A 285 -25.09 -6.53 -27.33
N ILE A 286 -24.89 -6.73 -28.63
CA ILE A 286 -25.03 -5.73 -29.68
C ILE A 286 -26.22 -6.12 -30.57
N ASP A 287 -27.34 -5.42 -30.44
CA ASP A 287 -28.46 -5.57 -31.35
C ASP A 287 -28.38 -4.53 -32.48
N PHE A 288 -28.31 -5.00 -33.73
CA PHE A 288 -28.35 -4.16 -34.93
C PHE A 288 -29.76 -4.05 -35.55
N ARG A 289 -30.73 -4.83 -35.09
CA ARG A 289 -32.13 -4.79 -35.55
C ARG A 289 -32.83 -3.51 -35.05
N ASN A 290 -32.46 -3.07 -33.84
CA ASN A 290 -32.91 -1.80 -33.28
C ASN A 290 -31.73 -0.82 -33.15
N VAL A 291 -31.66 0.16 -34.07
CA VAL A 291 -30.60 1.17 -34.08
C VAL A 291 -30.60 2.06 -32.84
N ASP A 292 -31.75 2.26 -32.19
CA ASP A 292 -31.92 3.12 -31.02
C ASP A 292 -31.65 2.42 -29.68
N GLU A 293 -31.58 1.09 -29.65
CA GLU A 293 -31.26 0.34 -28.42
C GLU A 293 -29.78 0.46 -28.04
N PRO A 294 -29.44 0.68 -26.75
CA PRO A 294 -28.05 0.73 -26.29
C PRO A 294 -27.40 -0.66 -26.31
N PHE A 295 -26.06 -0.69 -26.30
CA PHE A 295 -25.32 -1.92 -26.02
C PHE A 295 -25.45 -2.28 -24.55
N ILE A 296 -25.92 -3.49 -24.27
CA ILE A 296 -26.10 -3.99 -22.90
C ILE A 296 -24.84 -4.75 -22.50
N TYR A 297 -24.18 -4.28 -21.46
CA TYR A 297 -23.06 -4.95 -20.83
C TYR A 297 -23.56 -5.76 -19.64
N GLN A 298 -23.06 -6.99 -19.52
CA GLN A 298 -23.35 -7.92 -18.44
C GLN A 298 -22.03 -8.44 -17.88
N LEU A 299 -21.80 -8.17 -16.61
CA LEU A 299 -20.66 -8.65 -15.83
C LEU A 299 -21.17 -9.71 -14.84
N VAL A 300 -20.43 -10.80 -14.69
CA VAL A 300 -20.68 -11.81 -13.66
C VAL A 300 -19.42 -11.92 -12.83
N GLY A 301 -19.57 -11.87 -11.51
CA GLY A 301 -18.45 -11.66 -10.60
C GLY A 301 -18.82 -11.79 -9.13
N ASN A 302 -17.88 -11.48 -8.25
CA ASN A 302 -18.08 -11.48 -6.80
C ASN A 302 -17.51 -10.20 -6.17
N ASN A 303 -17.94 -9.87 -4.96
CA ASN A 303 -17.58 -8.65 -4.22
C ASN A 303 -17.83 -7.34 -4.99
N MET A 304 -18.75 -7.33 -5.96
CA MET A 304 -19.15 -6.13 -6.69
C MET A 304 -20.07 -5.27 -5.80
N ILE A 305 -19.75 -3.98 -5.67
CA ILE A 305 -20.50 -3.02 -4.85
C ILE A 305 -21.22 -2.02 -5.78
N ALA A 306 -22.54 -1.89 -5.64
CA ALA A 306 -23.31 -0.91 -6.40
C ALA A 306 -22.94 0.52 -5.97
N GLY A 307 -22.45 1.34 -6.91
CA GLY A 307 -21.96 2.69 -6.65
C GLY A 307 -22.99 3.78 -6.99
N ILE A 308 -22.80 4.99 -6.46
CA ILE A 308 -23.59 6.19 -6.84
C ILE A 308 -22.88 7.07 -7.89
N ASN A 309 -21.62 6.77 -8.20
CA ASN A 309 -20.79 7.50 -9.13
C ASN A 309 -19.92 6.51 -9.90
N GLU A 310 -20.25 6.25 -11.15
CA GLU A 310 -19.51 5.33 -12.01
C GLU A 310 -18.75 6.09 -13.10
N PHE A 311 -17.70 5.44 -13.62
CA PHE A 311 -16.92 5.97 -14.72
C PHE A 311 -16.66 4.83 -15.70
N ILE A 312 -17.58 4.67 -16.64
CA ILE A 312 -17.41 3.76 -17.77
C ILE A 312 -16.41 4.43 -18.71
N TRP A 313 -15.26 3.81 -18.95
CA TRP A 313 -14.26 4.32 -19.89
C TRP A 313 -14.42 3.66 -21.28
N PRO A 314 -14.42 4.43 -22.38
CA PRO A 314 -14.27 5.89 -22.47
C PRO A 314 -15.54 6.66 -22.08
N PRO A 315 -15.40 7.93 -21.64
CA PRO A 315 -16.44 8.64 -20.91
C PRO A 315 -17.56 9.06 -21.84
N LEU A 316 -18.78 8.65 -21.52
CA LEU A 316 -20.00 9.09 -22.18
C LEU A 316 -20.61 10.26 -21.41
N ASP A 317 -20.49 11.46 -22.00
CA ASP A 317 -21.28 12.68 -21.81
C ASP A 317 -21.69 13.17 -20.41
N GLY A 318 -21.14 12.58 -19.34
CA GLY A 318 -21.19 13.06 -17.95
C GLY A 318 -22.21 12.38 -17.04
N THR A 319 -23.05 11.47 -17.54
CA THR A 319 -24.00 10.70 -16.71
C THR A 319 -24.27 9.31 -17.28
N SER A 320 -23.79 8.26 -16.60
CA SER A 320 -24.36 6.92 -16.76
C SER A 320 -25.56 6.74 -15.83
N GLU A 321 -26.46 5.82 -16.17
CA GLU A 321 -27.34 5.20 -15.18
C GLU A 321 -26.47 4.36 -14.23
N GLN A 322 -26.95 4.12 -13.02
CA GLN A 322 -26.28 3.30 -12.01
C GLN A 322 -26.16 1.84 -12.50
N ILE A 323 -25.02 1.19 -12.27
CA ILE A 323 -24.85 -0.26 -12.46
C ILE A 323 -25.71 -0.96 -11.41
N ASP A 324 -26.79 -1.58 -11.88
CA ASP A 324 -27.59 -2.47 -11.06
C ASP A 324 -26.78 -3.75 -10.78
N VAL A 325 -26.49 -3.99 -9.50
CA VAL A 325 -25.83 -5.23 -9.02
C VAL A 325 -26.89 -6.13 -8.37
N GLU A 326 -27.26 -7.20 -9.07
CA GLU A 326 -28.16 -8.23 -8.57
C GLU A 326 -27.40 -9.24 -7.69
N ASN A 327 -27.79 -9.28 -6.41
CA ASN A 327 -27.30 -10.25 -5.43
C ASN A 327 -28.19 -11.50 -5.42
N VAL A 328 -27.75 -12.56 -6.10
CA VAL A 328 -28.44 -13.85 -6.10
C VAL A 328 -27.84 -14.75 -5.01
N PRO A 329 -28.61 -15.15 -3.96
CA PRO A 329 -28.04 -15.91 -2.84
C PRO A 329 -27.48 -17.27 -3.26
N GLY A 330 -26.18 -17.47 -3.03
CA GLY A 330 -25.49 -18.73 -3.33
C GLY A 330 -24.96 -18.86 -4.77
N SER A 331 -24.90 -17.77 -5.55
CA SER A 331 -24.21 -17.72 -6.83
C SER A 331 -23.40 -16.44 -6.99
N ASP A 332 -22.67 -16.33 -8.11
CA ASP A 332 -22.03 -15.07 -8.51
C ASP A 332 -23.08 -13.94 -8.61
N GLN A 333 -22.65 -12.71 -8.34
CA GLN A 333 -23.43 -11.49 -8.56
C GLN A 333 -23.46 -11.16 -10.06
N ILE A 334 -24.52 -10.50 -10.51
CA ILE A 334 -24.67 -10.00 -11.88
C ILE A 334 -24.73 -8.48 -11.84
N ALA A 335 -23.86 -7.81 -12.60
CA ALA A 335 -23.86 -6.37 -12.75
C ALA A 335 -24.17 -6.00 -14.21
N ALA A 336 -25.11 -5.09 -14.44
CA ALA A 336 -25.54 -4.71 -15.78
C ALA A 336 -25.57 -3.19 -16.00
N PHE A 337 -25.18 -2.75 -17.20
CA PHE A 337 -25.27 -1.35 -17.62
C PHE A 337 -25.44 -1.21 -19.12
N SER A 338 -25.88 -0.03 -19.56
CA SER A 338 -26.18 0.26 -20.97
C SER A 338 -25.34 1.42 -21.51
N MET A 339 -24.76 1.25 -22.70
CA MET A 339 -24.02 2.30 -23.42
C MET A 339 -24.69 2.66 -24.75
N LYS A 340 -24.94 3.96 -24.98
CA LYS A 340 -25.59 4.44 -26.22
C LYS A 340 -24.64 4.60 -27.41
N ASP A 341 -23.36 4.88 -27.17
CA ASP A 341 -22.40 5.09 -28.27
C ASP A 341 -21.84 3.77 -28.83
N LYS A 342 -22.34 3.43 -30.02
CA LYS A 342 -21.97 2.24 -30.76
C LYS A 342 -20.58 2.33 -31.43
N GLN A 343 -19.91 3.49 -31.42
CA GLN A 343 -18.61 3.69 -32.08
C GLN A 343 -17.40 3.30 -31.21
N ILE A 344 -17.57 3.24 -29.90
CA ILE A 344 -16.49 2.92 -28.94
C ILE A 344 -15.92 1.51 -29.16
N LEU A 345 -16.77 0.54 -29.47
CA LEU A 345 -16.44 -0.88 -29.51
C LEU A 345 -16.24 -1.38 -30.95
N ASN A 346 -15.01 -1.26 -31.48
CA ASN A 346 -14.61 -1.83 -32.77
C ASN A 346 -14.35 -3.35 -32.67
N TYR A 347 -15.40 -4.11 -32.35
CA TYR A 347 -15.35 -5.57 -32.17
C TYR A 347 -14.93 -6.35 -33.42
N LYS A 348 -15.03 -5.74 -34.63
CA LYS A 348 -14.61 -6.36 -35.89
C LYS A 348 -13.09 -6.37 -36.10
N GLN A 349 -12.34 -5.55 -35.37
CA GLN A 349 -10.89 -5.38 -35.54
C GLN A 349 -10.09 -5.48 -34.23
N LYS A 350 -10.75 -5.49 -33.08
CA LYS A 350 -10.13 -5.53 -31.75
C LYS A 350 -10.81 -6.54 -30.85
N GLN A 351 -10.00 -7.24 -30.06
CA GLN A 351 -10.44 -7.90 -28.83
C GLN A 351 -10.29 -6.92 -27.67
N TYR A 352 -11.09 -7.09 -26.63
CA TYR A 352 -11.13 -6.23 -25.46
C TYR A 352 -11.01 -7.09 -24.20
N GLY A 353 -10.33 -6.56 -23.18
CA GLY A 353 -10.35 -7.09 -21.82
C GLY A 353 -11.22 -6.21 -20.93
N ALA A 354 -11.75 -6.79 -19.87
CA ALA A 354 -12.51 -6.12 -18.82
C ALA A 354 -11.80 -6.28 -17.47
N LEU A 355 -11.85 -5.20 -16.70
CA LEU A 355 -11.48 -5.11 -15.29
C LEU A 355 -12.61 -4.37 -14.57
N ILE A 356 -12.70 -4.53 -13.25
CA ILE A 356 -13.65 -3.87 -12.36
C ILE A 356 -12.89 -3.17 -11.22
N SER A 357 -13.52 -2.19 -10.59
CA SER A 357 -12.98 -1.52 -9.41
C SER A 357 -14.14 -1.00 -8.56
N ASN A 358 -14.09 -1.26 -7.24
CA ASN A 358 -15.07 -0.73 -6.28
C ASN A 358 -14.70 0.69 -5.80
N ASP A 359 -13.40 1.02 -5.79
CA ASP A 359 -12.84 2.25 -5.20
C ASP A 359 -12.23 3.21 -6.24
N ARG A 360 -12.05 2.75 -7.49
CA ARG A 360 -11.33 3.40 -8.61
C ARG A 360 -9.81 3.45 -8.45
N ARG A 361 -9.26 2.73 -7.48
CA ARG A 361 -7.83 2.63 -7.19
C ARG A 361 -7.28 1.32 -7.73
N PHE A 362 -7.90 0.19 -7.35
CA PHE A 362 -7.48 -1.14 -7.77
C PHE A 362 -8.37 -1.67 -8.90
N PHE A 363 -7.76 -2.04 -10.03
CA PHE A 363 -8.49 -2.55 -11.19
C PHE A 363 -8.24 -4.05 -11.38
N THR A 364 -9.20 -4.84 -10.93
CA THR A 364 -9.09 -6.30 -10.77
C THR A 364 -9.94 -7.04 -11.81
N GLY A 365 -9.62 -8.31 -12.04
CA GLY A 365 -10.35 -9.15 -13.00
C GLY A 365 -10.52 -10.57 -12.50
N ILE A 366 -9.94 -11.53 -13.23
CA ILE A 366 -9.95 -12.96 -12.89
C ILE A 366 -9.43 -13.15 -11.47
N ASP A 367 -10.21 -13.87 -10.66
CA ASP A 367 -9.95 -14.18 -9.25
C ASP A 367 -9.71 -12.97 -8.33
N GLY A 368 -10.08 -11.76 -8.77
CA GLY A 368 -9.85 -10.52 -8.03
C GLY A 368 -8.41 -10.01 -8.11
N ILE A 369 -7.58 -10.60 -8.97
CA ILE A 369 -6.18 -10.21 -9.16
C ILE A 369 -6.11 -8.92 -9.99
N GLU A 370 -5.30 -7.97 -9.53
CA GLU A 370 -5.09 -6.69 -10.22
C GLU A 370 -4.47 -6.90 -11.62
N GLY A 371 -5.01 -6.20 -12.62
CA GLY A 371 -4.58 -6.29 -14.02
C GLY A 371 -4.89 -7.61 -14.74
N ASN A 372 -5.41 -8.64 -14.06
CA ASN A 372 -5.67 -9.96 -14.64
C ASN A 372 -6.98 -9.97 -15.46
N VAL A 373 -6.91 -9.49 -16.70
CA VAL A 373 -8.08 -9.19 -17.54
C VAL A 373 -9.00 -10.39 -17.83
N VAL A 374 -10.30 -10.20 -17.70
CA VAL A 374 -11.32 -11.09 -18.30
C VAL A 374 -11.51 -10.72 -19.77
N GLN A 375 -11.58 -11.68 -20.69
CA GLN A 375 -11.89 -11.36 -22.09
C GLN A 375 -13.36 -10.93 -22.22
N LEU A 376 -13.61 -9.80 -22.89
CA LEU A 376 -14.96 -9.34 -23.20
C LEU A 376 -15.55 -10.18 -24.34
N GLU A 377 -16.59 -10.94 -24.05
CA GLU A 377 -17.41 -11.63 -25.03
C GLU A 377 -18.31 -10.64 -25.77
N VAL A 378 -18.38 -10.74 -27.10
CA VAL A 378 -19.23 -9.89 -27.94
C VAL A 378 -20.26 -10.75 -28.66
N GLU A 379 -21.52 -10.64 -28.25
CA GLU A 379 -22.65 -11.21 -28.97
C GLU A 379 -23.24 -10.17 -29.91
N VAL A 380 -23.52 -10.56 -31.16
CA VAL A 380 -24.04 -9.67 -32.19
C VAL A 380 -25.28 -10.26 -32.82
N ILE A 381 -26.38 -9.50 -32.78
CA ILE A 381 -27.67 -9.89 -33.31
C ILE A 381 -27.94 -9.07 -34.58
N PHE A 382 -28.28 -9.77 -35.66
CA PHE A 382 -28.68 -9.20 -36.95
C PHE A 382 -30.10 -9.64 -37.30
N ASP A 383 -30.76 -8.93 -38.21
CA ASP A 383 -31.94 -9.46 -38.88
C ASP A 383 -31.52 -10.61 -39.81
N SER A 384 -32.22 -11.73 -39.71
CA SER A 384 -32.04 -12.87 -40.60
C SER A 384 -32.87 -12.66 -41.87
N GLU A 385 -32.26 -12.14 -42.93
CA GLU A 385 -32.87 -12.21 -44.27
C GLU A 385 -32.76 -13.64 -44.84
N GLU A 386 -33.89 -14.33 -44.74
CA GLU A 386 -34.46 -15.33 -45.65
C GLU A 386 -33.65 -16.59 -46.03
N GLU A 387 -34.12 -17.74 -45.52
CA GLU A 387 -34.06 -19.00 -46.26
C GLU A 387 -34.97 -18.94 -47.50
N GLU A 388 -34.44 -18.62 -48.68
CA GLU A 388 -34.98 -19.15 -49.94
C GLU A 388 -33.85 -19.72 -50.79
N GLY A 389 -33.95 -21.00 -51.14
CA GLY A 389 -32.96 -21.69 -51.95
C GLY A 389 -33.43 -21.85 -53.39
N GLU A 390 -32.49 -21.83 -54.34
CA GLU A 390 -32.61 -22.58 -55.59
C GLU A 390 -31.22 -22.91 -56.16
N ASP A 391 -30.94 -24.21 -56.31
CA ASP A 391 -29.86 -24.71 -57.17
C ASP A 391 -30.35 -24.71 -58.62
N PRO A 392 -29.61 -24.10 -59.55
CA PRO A 392 -29.30 -24.84 -60.77
C PRO A 392 -27.88 -24.62 -61.31
N GLY A 393 -27.00 -25.57 -61.04
CA GLY A 393 -26.44 -26.43 -62.08
C GLY A 393 -25.40 -25.89 -63.10
N LYS A 394 -24.19 -26.48 -63.00
CA LYS A 394 -23.28 -26.95 -64.08
C LYS A 394 -22.45 -25.97 -64.94
N GLU A 395 -21.12 -26.24 -64.89
CA GLU A 395 -20.16 -26.40 -66.02
C GLU A 395 -19.89 -25.16 -66.94
N THR A 396 -18.70 -24.86 -67.48
CA THR A 396 -17.45 -25.60 -67.78
C THR A 396 -16.19 -24.71 -67.68
N ASP A 397 -15.00 -25.33 -67.61
CA ASP A 397 -13.66 -24.70 -67.73
C ASP A 397 -13.22 -24.32 -69.18
N GLN A 398 -12.04 -23.67 -69.29
CA GLN A 398 -11.18 -23.49 -70.49
C GLN A 398 -11.67 -22.48 -71.58
N GLU A 399 -10.90 -21.84 -72.48
CA GLU A 399 -9.47 -21.47 -72.71
C GLU A 399 -9.47 -20.44 -73.89
N GLN A 400 -8.50 -19.56 -74.20
CA GLN A 400 -7.10 -19.32 -73.77
C GLN A 400 -6.67 -17.82 -73.99
N GLU A 401 -5.41 -17.57 -74.39
CA GLU A 401 -4.67 -16.31 -74.60
C GLU A 401 -4.93 -15.56 -75.94
N GLN A 402 -4.58 -14.27 -75.98
CA GLN A 402 -3.68 -13.76 -77.05
C GLN A 402 -2.81 -12.58 -76.59
N ILE A 403 -1.59 -12.53 -77.11
CA ILE A 403 -0.44 -11.73 -76.63
C ILE A 403 0.01 -10.77 -77.75
N ILE A 404 0.54 -9.58 -77.40
CA ILE A 404 1.87 -9.02 -77.80
C ILE A 404 1.89 -7.47 -77.69
N ASP A 405 2.72 -7.00 -76.74
CA ASP A 405 3.70 -5.89 -76.73
C ASP A 405 3.38 -4.49 -77.38
N GLU A 406 3.98 -3.36 -76.96
CA GLU A 406 5.26 -3.12 -76.27
C GLU A 406 5.18 -2.07 -75.13
N GLN A 407 6.01 -2.27 -74.10
CA GLN A 407 6.88 -1.31 -73.35
C GLN A 407 6.39 0.14 -73.11
N GLN A 408 6.51 0.78 -71.94
CA GLN A 408 7.38 0.63 -70.74
C GLN A 408 6.76 1.56 -69.63
N HIS A 409 7.10 1.59 -68.34
CA HIS A 409 8.12 1.00 -67.45
C HIS A 409 7.57 1.02 -65.99
N SER A 410 8.31 0.47 -65.02
CA SER A 410 8.25 0.81 -63.57
C SER A 410 7.13 0.19 -62.71
N ASP A 411 7.29 -1.10 -62.43
CA ASP A 411 7.05 -1.84 -61.18
C ASP A 411 5.75 -1.65 -60.36
N SER A 412 5.12 -2.80 -60.10
CA SER A 412 3.75 -2.99 -59.61
C SER A 412 3.70 -3.51 -58.15
N PRO A 413 2.52 -3.53 -57.49
CA PRO A 413 2.42 -3.70 -56.03
C PRO A 413 2.35 -5.17 -55.58
N ILE A 414 2.64 -5.43 -54.30
CA ILE A 414 2.49 -6.76 -53.69
C ILE A 414 1.53 -6.73 -52.49
N LYS A 415 0.37 -7.37 -52.66
CA LYS A 415 -0.43 -7.90 -51.54
C LYS A 415 0.40 -9.00 -50.86
N SER A 416 0.90 -8.75 -49.66
CA SER A 416 1.58 -9.79 -48.87
C SER A 416 0.55 -10.68 -48.15
N LYS A 417 0.61 -11.98 -48.41
CA LYS A 417 -0.09 -13.00 -47.61
C LYS A 417 0.75 -13.29 -46.37
N PHE A 418 0.20 -13.14 -45.17
CA PHE A 418 0.88 -13.57 -43.95
C PHE A 418 1.13 -15.09 -43.96
N PRO A 419 2.37 -15.56 -43.76
CA PRO A 419 2.72 -16.96 -43.96
C PRO A 419 2.73 -17.77 -42.64
N TRP A 420 2.21 -19.00 -42.66
CA TRP A 420 1.89 -19.85 -41.49
C TRP A 420 3.09 -20.46 -40.71
N TRP A 421 4.29 -19.89 -40.76
CA TRP A 421 5.50 -20.43 -40.09
C TRP A 421 5.88 -19.71 -38.79
N ILE A 422 5.20 -18.61 -38.43
CA ILE A 422 5.49 -17.83 -37.21
C ILE A 422 4.98 -18.54 -35.92
N ILE A 423 4.04 -19.48 -36.03
CA ILE A 423 3.48 -20.22 -34.88
C ILE A 423 4.50 -21.20 -34.25
N LEU A 424 5.58 -21.56 -34.96
CA LEU A 424 6.55 -22.58 -34.51
C LEU A 424 7.68 -22.05 -33.58
N VAL A 425 7.72 -20.74 -33.28
CA VAL A 425 8.76 -20.15 -32.40
C VAL A 425 8.29 -20.02 -30.95
N ILE A 426 6.99 -19.81 -30.70
CA ILE A 426 6.47 -19.63 -29.33
C ILE A 426 6.38 -20.97 -28.57
N VAL A 427 6.08 -22.07 -29.27
CA VAL A 427 5.95 -23.41 -28.65
C VAL A 427 7.29 -23.96 -28.14
N LEU A 428 8.42 -23.55 -28.73
CA LEU A 428 9.75 -24.04 -28.31
C LEU A 428 10.33 -23.34 -27.06
N ILE A 429 9.81 -22.16 -26.69
CA ILE A 429 10.27 -21.46 -25.48
C ILE A 429 9.63 -22.07 -24.22
N VAL A 430 8.36 -22.50 -24.29
CA VAL A 430 7.65 -23.10 -23.14
C VAL A 430 8.21 -24.48 -22.75
N VAL A 431 8.68 -25.28 -23.71
CA VAL A 431 9.25 -26.61 -23.43
C VAL A 431 10.68 -26.53 -22.86
N ALA A 432 11.42 -25.45 -23.14
CA ALA A 432 12.79 -25.28 -22.65
C ALA A 432 12.86 -24.99 -21.13
N VAL A 433 11.87 -24.29 -20.57
CA VAL A 433 11.84 -23.91 -19.14
C VAL A 433 11.49 -25.09 -18.22
N ILE A 434 10.72 -26.07 -18.71
CA ILE A 434 10.27 -27.23 -17.92
C ILE A 434 11.40 -28.27 -17.70
N ILE A 435 12.47 -28.26 -18.51
CA ILE A 435 13.55 -29.25 -18.42
C ILE A 435 14.69 -28.80 -17.47
N THR A 436 14.76 -27.52 -17.10
CA THR A 436 15.81 -26.97 -16.22
C THR A 436 15.49 -26.98 -14.71
N ILE A 437 14.32 -27.47 -14.30
CA ILE A 437 13.91 -27.60 -12.88
C ILE A 437 13.78 -29.10 -12.50
N GLY A 438 14.54 -29.98 -13.18
CA GLY A 438 14.32 -31.43 -13.17
C GLY A 438 15.58 -32.30 -13.21
N THR A 439 16.72 -31.84 -12.67
CA THR A 439 17.93 -32.64 -12.40
C THR A 439 18.68 -32.12 -11.19
#